data_AF-A0A9D4LNR1-F1
#
_entry.id   AF-A0A9D4LNR1-F1
#
_cell.length_a   1.000
_cell.length_b   1.000
_cell.length_c   1.000
_cell.angle_alpha   90.00
_cell.angle_beta   90.00
_cell.angle_gamma   90.00
#
_symmetry.space_group_name_H-M   'P 1'
#
loop_
_entity.id
_entity.type
_entity.pdbx_description
1 polymer ?
#
loop_
_entity_poly.entity_id
_entity_poly.type
_entity_poly.pdbx_seq_one_letter_code
_entity_poly.pdbx_strand_id
1 'polypeptide(L)' 'MALAIEAIRSKAMSKRKAAMTFGVPRSTLLDKLSGRVPEARTRPGPATVLSAAEEDVLVNYIK' A
#
# COMPACT_ATOMS: atom_id res chain seq x y z
N MET A 1 -4.14 -1.91 -5.66
CA MET A 1 -4.98 -1.51 -4.50
C MET A 1 -5.45 -0.06 -4.57
N ALA A 2 -4.58 0.93 -4.86
CA ALA A 2 -4.96 2.35 -4.97
C ALA A 2 -6.18 2.59 -5.89
N LEU A 3 -6.17 1.99 -7.09
CA LEU A 3 -7.28 2.03 -8.05
C LEU A 3 -8.62 1.53 -7.49
N ALA A 4 -8.59 0.52 -6.60
CA ALA A 4 -9.81 -0.02 -5.99
C ALA A 4 -10.43 0.95 -4.98
N ILE A 5 -9.59 1.66 -4.23
CA ILE A 5 -10.04 2.67 -3.26
C ILE A 5 -10.60 3.89 -3.99
N GLU A 6 -9.93 4.32 -5.05
CA GLU A 6 -10.37 5.44 -5.89
C GLU A 6 -11.71 5.15 -6.58
N ALA A 7 -11.91 3.94 -7.11
CA ALA A 7 -13.18 3.50 -7.68
C ALA A 7 -14.34 3.49 -6.66
N ILE A 8 -14.04 3.26 -5.37
CA ILE A 8 -15.03 3.33 -4.29
C ILE A 8 -15.30 4.80 -3.90
N ARG A 9 -14.26 5.63 -3.80
CA ARG A 9 -14.37 7.06 -3.47
C ARG A 9 -15.16 7.84 -4.53
N SER A 10 -14.92 7.54 -5.80
CA SER A 10 -15.66 8.10 -6.95
C SER A 10 -17.09 7.56 -7.09
N LYS A 11 -17.54 6.67 -6.19
CA LYS A 11 -18.83 5.96 -6.25
C LYS A 11 -19.06 5.16 -7.56
N ALA A 12 -18.02 4.93 -8.36
CA ALA A 12 -18.10 4.14 -9.58
C ALA A 12 -18.42 2.66 -9.29
N MET A 13 -17.98 2.14 -8.13
CA MET A 13 -18.21 0.75 -7.74
C MET A 13 -18.51 0.61 -6.25
N SER A 14 -19.32 -0.41 -5.91
CA SER A 14 -19.52 -0.80 -4.51
C SER A 14 -18.28 -1.50 -3.96
N LYS A 15 -18.09 -1.47 -2.64
CA LYS A 15 -16.94 -2.10 -1.95
C LYS A 15 -16.75 -3.57 -2.33
N ARG A 16 -17.85 -4.31 -2.49
CA ARG A 16 -17.84 -5.72 -2.91
C ARG A 16 -17.42 -5.89 -4.37
N LYS A 17 -17.96 -5.04 -5.27
CA LYS A 17 -17.63 -5.07 -6.69
C LYS A 17 -16.15 -4.74 -6.91
N ALA A 18 -15.66 -3.68 -6.27
CA ALA A 18 -14.24 -3.31 -6.31
C ALA A 18 -13.33 -4.44 -5.77
N ALA A 19 -13.70 -5.12 -4.67
CA ALA A 19 -12.93 -6.24 -4.15
C ALA A 19 -12.75 -7.37 -5.18
N MET A 20 -13.83 -7.74 -5.87
CA MET A 20 -13.80 -8.79 -6.90
C MET A 20 -13.06 -8.33 -8.15
N THR A 21 -13.31 -7.11 -8.62
CA THR A 21 -12.73 -6.57 -9.85
C THR A 21 -11.21 -6.38 -9.74
N PHE A 22 -10.72 -5.95 -8.58
CA PHE A 22 -9.29 -5.67 -8.37
C PHE A 22 -8.55 -6.80 -7.64
N GLY A 23 -9.21 -7.91 -7.31
CA GLY A 23 -8.60 -9.05 -6.61
C GLY A 23 -8.06 -8.70 -5.22
N VAL A 24 -8.66 -7.73 -4.53
CA VAL A 24 -8.22 -7.28 -3.20
C VAL A 24 -9.21 -7.77 -2.15
N PRO A 25 -8.77 -8.36 -1.02
CA PRO A 25 -9.67 -8.77 0.05
C PRO A 25 -10.55 -7.62 0.55
N ARG A 26 -11.83 -7.93 0.80
CA ARG A 26 -12.80 -6.93 1.27
C ARG A 26 -12.39 -6.32 2.60
N SER A 27 -11.84 -7.12 3.52
CA SER A 27 -11.31 -6.66 4.81
C SER A 27 -10.20 -5.62 4.60
N THR A 28 -9.24 -5.90 3.71
CA THR A 28 -8.16 -4.97 3.36
C THR A 28 -8.70 -3.64 2.83
N LEU A 29 -9.70 -3.66 1.96
CA LEU A 29 -10.33 -2.41 1.48
C LEU A 29 -11.03 -1.65 2.60
N LEU A 30 -11.71 -2.35 3.52
CA LEU A 30 -12.39 -1.73 4.66
C LEU A 30 -11.41 -1.11 5.67
N ASP A 31 -10.31 -1.79 5.98
CA ASP A 31 -9.27 -1.28 6.89
C ASP A 31 -8.62 -0.01 6.32
N LYS A 32 -8.42 0.03 5.00
CA LYS A 32 -7.91 1.22 4.29
C LYS A 32 -8.94 2.36 4.25
N LEU A 33 -10.20 2.07 3.93
CA LEU A 33 -11.29 3.06 3.84
C LEU A 33 -11.70 3.63 5.19
N SER A 34 -11.60 2.85 6.27
CA SER A 34 -11.89 3.29 7.63
C SER A 34 -10.76 4.12 8.24
N GLY A 35 -9.60 4.22 7.57
CA GLY A 35 -8.43 4.93 8.07
C GLY A 35 -7.63 4.15 9.13
N ARG A 36 -8.07 2.93 9.49
CA ARG A 36 -7.34 2.05 10.43
C ARG A 36 -5.93 1.74 9.92
N VAL A 37 -5.77 1.57 8.62
CA VAL A 37 -4.49 1.37 7.96
C VAL A 37 -4.27 2.50 6.96
N PRO A 38 -3.22 3.33 7.11
CA PRO A 38 -2.95 4.37 6.14
C PRO A 38 -2.71 3.78 4.75
N GLU A 39 -3.25 4.43 3.72
CA GLU A 39 -3.06 3.98 2.33
C GLU A 39 -1.57 3.93 1.96
N ALA A 40 -0.81 4.93 2.41
CA ALA A 40 0.62 5.11 2.14
C ALA A 40 1.53 4.21 3.00
N ARG A 41 1.11 3.80 4.20
CA ARG A 41 1.98 3.11 5.17
C ARG A 41 1.81 1.59 5.03
N THR A 42 2.30 1.07 3.92
CA THR A 42 2.33 -0.38 3.61
C THR A 42 3.78 -0.88 3.53
N ARG A 43 4.66 -0.41 4.41
CA ARG A 43 5.97 -1.05 4.62
C ARG A 43 5.82 -2.06 5.76
N PRO A 44 5.49 -3.33 5.47
CA PRO A 44 5.55 -4.37 6.48
C PRO A 44 7.01 -4.55 6.88
N GLY A 45 7.37 -4.09 8.07
CA GLY A 45 8.71 -4.25 8.63
C GLY A 45 9.13 -3.07 9.49
N PRO A 46 10.15 -3.27 10.34
CA PRO A 46 10.80 -2.16 11.04
C PRO A 46 11.36 -1.14 10.04
N ALA A 47 11.57 0.09 10.51
CA ALA A 47 12.27 1.08 9.71
C ALA A 47 13.64 0.55 9.29
N THR A 48 14.06 0.85 8.07
CA THR A 48 15.42 0.55 7.63
C THR A 48 16.39 1.29 8.54
N VAL A 49 17.45 0.60 9.00
CA VAL A 49 18.48 1.21 9.84
C VAL A 49 19.29 2.23 9.05
N LEU A 50 19.50 1.95 7.77
CA LEU A 50 20.20 2.82 6.84
C LEU A 50 19.22 3.65 6.00
N SER A 51 19.65 4.85 5.67
CA SER A 51 19.08 5.66 4.60
C SER A 51 19.49 5.10 3.23
N ALA A 52 18.73 5.43 2.19
CA ALA A 52 19.04 5.00 0.83
C ALA A 52 20.45 5.44 0.39
N ALA A 53 20.89 6.64 0.81
CA ALA A 53 22.23 7.14 0.52
C ALA A 53 23.34 6.33 1.20
N GLU A 54 23.12 5.85 2.42
CA GLU A 54 24.08 5.00 3.13
C GLU A 54 24.16 3.59 2.51
N GLU A 55 23.03 3.05 2.05
CA GLU A 55 22.98 1.78 1.32
C GLU A 55 23.79 1.87 0.01
N ASP A 56 23.67 2.98 -0.73
CA ASP A 56 24.41 3.21 -1.98
C ASP A 56 25.94 3.23 -1.76
N VAL A 57 26.41 3.79 -0.64
CA VAL A 57 27.83 3.80 -0.29
C VAL A 57 28.35 2.37 -0.10
N LEU A 58 27.60 1.51 0.61
CA LEU A 58 27.98 0.12 0.83
C LEU A 58 28.02 -0.69 -0.48
N VAL A 59 27.04 -0.49 -1.37
CA VAL A 59 26.99 -1.15 -2.68
C VAL A 59 28.21 -0.81 -3.53
N ASN A 60 28.63 0.47 -3.52
CA ASN A 60 29.79 0.92 -4.27
C ASN A 60 31.12 0.41 -3.71
N TYR A 61 31.19 0.11 -2.41
CA TYR A 61 32.41 -0.36 -1.74
C TYR A 61 32.72 -1.85 -1.99
N ILE A 62 31.72 -2.64 -2.43
CA ILE A 62 31.87 -4.08 -2.71
C ILE A 62 32.34 -4.34 -4.17
N LYS A 63 32.30 -3.33 -5.04
CA LYS A 63 32.82 -3.40 -6.41
C LYS A 63 34.34 -3.23 -6.46
#